data_AF-A0A2A9KFG8-F1
#
_entry.id   AF-A0A2A9KFG8-F1
#
_cell.length_a   1.000
_cell.length_b   1.000
_cell.length_c   1.000
_cell.angle_alpha   90.00
_cell.angle_beta   90.00
_cell.angle_gamma   90.00
#
_symmetry.space_group_name_H-M   'P 1'
#
loop_
_entity.id
_entity.type
_entity.pdbx_description
1 polymer ?
#
loop_
_entity_poly.entity_id
_entity_poly.type
_entity_poly.pdbx_seq_one_letter_code
_entity_poly.pdbx_strand_id
1 'polypeptide(L)'
;MEALINDTYLNKSIEKILGCATLALYGEDIRFSVLLAIRDVRDYLTNVKAGDPAANQRVFQNSLTALANSTHPSMPDYKKTIEYAATLMTVELGE
;
A
#
# COMPACT_ATOMS: atom_id res chain seq x y z
N MET A 1 14.36 -10.00 3.09
CA MET A 1 13.37 -9.01 3.57
C MET A 1 12.36 -9.78 4.40
N GLU A 2 12.14 -9.38 5.65
CA GLU A 2 11.11 -10.02 6.49
C GLU A 2 9.73 -9.74 5.91
N ALA A 3 8.85 -10.74 5.92
CA ALA A 3 7.49 -10.61 5.45
C ALA A 3 6.70 -9.69 6.40
N LEU A 4 6.25 -8.55 5.89
CA LEU A 4 5.42 -7.60 6.64
C LEU A 4 4.01 -8.13 6.86
N ILE A 5 3.55 -8.96 5.93
CA ILE A 5 2.28 -9.67 5.98
C ILE A 5 2.57 -11.14 5.62
N ASN A 6 1.88 -12.09 6.26
CA ASN A 6 1.98 -13.51 5.89
C ASN A 6 1.22 -13.81 4.58
N ASP A 7 1.60 -13.13 3.50
CA ASP A 7 1.04 -13.24 2.15
C ASP A 7 2.04 -12.69 1.13
N THR A 8 2.52 -13.55 0.22
CA THR A 8 3.55 -13.18 -0.76
C THR A 8 3.07 -12.11 -1.75
N TYR A 9 1.81 -12.14 -2.17
CA TYR A 9 1.26 -11.16 -3.10
C TYR A 9 1.17 -9.78 -2.46
N LEU A 10 0.71 -9.73 -1.20
CA LEU A 10 0.62 -8.48 -0.45
C LEU A 10 2.00 -7.88 -0.16
N ASN A 11 3.01 -8.69 0.20
CA ASN A 11 4.38 -8.19 0.37
C ASN A 11 4.93 -7.59 -0.92
N LYS A 12 4.77 -8.27 -2.07
CA LYS A 12 5.18 -7.73 -3.37
C LYS A 12 4.46 -6.43 -3.73
N SER A 13 3.19 -6.31 -3.33
CA SER A 13 2.43 -5.08 -3.54
C SER A 13 2.94 -3.93 -2.68
N ILE A 14 3.33 -4.21 -1.42
CA ILE A 14 4.04 -3.24 -0.58
C ILE A 14 5.36 -2.84 -1.24
N GLU A 15 6.17 -3.79 -1.70
CA GLU A 15 7.44 -3.49 -2.38
C GLU A 15 7.25 -2.58 -3.60
N LYS A 16 6.20 -2.79 -4.41
CA LYS A 16 5.84 -1.89 -5.52
C LYS A 16 5.52 -0.47 -5.03
N ILE A 17 4.75 -0.34 -3.95
CA ILE A 17 4.42 0.97 -3.35
C ILE A 17 5.67 1.65 -2.82
N LEU A 18 6.58 0.92 -2.17
CA LEU A 18 7.85 1.46 -1.70
C LEU A 18 8.74 1.89 -2.87
N GLY A 19 8.75 1.15 -3.97
CA GLY A 19 9.43 1.56 -5.21
C GLY A 19 8.87 2.88 -5.77
N CYS A 20 7.55 3.05 -5.77
CA CYS A 20 6.91 4.33 -6.13
C CYS A 20 7.33 5.44 -5.15
N ALA A 21 7.34 5.17 -3.85
CA ALA A 21 7.77 6.14 -2.85
C ALA A 21 9.25 6.56 -3.05
N THR A 22 10.12 5.63 -3.46
CA THR A 22 11.50 5.95 -3.85
C THR A 22 11.55 6.87 -5.06
N LEU A 23 10.74 6.62 -6.10
CA LEU A 23 10.68 7.49 -7.28
C LEU A 23 10.17 8.90 -6.94
N ALA A 24 9.24 9.03 -6.00
CA ALA A 24 8.74 10.32 -5.53
C ALA A 24 9.86 11.20 -4.91
N LEU A 25 10.88 10.59 -4.30
CA LEU A 25 12.06 11.32 -3.80
C LEU A 25 12.86 12.01 -4.92
N TYR A 26 12.72 11.54 -6.16
CA TYR A 26 13.35 12.12 -7.34
C TYR A 26 12.42 13.04 -8.14
N GLY A 27 11.22 13.34 -7.62
CA GLY A 27 10.26 14.26 -8.23
C GLY A 27 9.32 13.64 -9.27
N GLU A 28 9.28 12.32 -9.39
CA GLU A 28 8.36 11.61 -10.30
C GLU A 28 6.90 11.71 -9.83
N ASP A 29 5.94 11.86 -10.75
CA ASP A 29 4.51 11.77 -10.43
C ASP A 29 4.08 10.30 -10.35
N ILE A 30 3.96 9.80 -9.12
CA ILE A 30 3.68 8.39 -8.85
C ILE A 30 2.21 8.08 -8.57
N ARG A 31 1.33 9.08 -8.59
CA ARG A 31 -0.05 8.93 -8.07
C ARG A 31 -0.82 7.85 -8.80
N PHE A 32 -0.71 7.81 -10.13
CA PHE A 32 -1.38 6.82 -10.95
C PHE A 32 -0.84 5.40 -10.71
N SER A 33 0.48 5.25 -10.59
CA SER A 33 1.12 3.96 -10.31
C SER A 33 0.71 3.40 -8.94
N VAL A 34 0.63 4.24 -7.92
CA VAL A 34 0.14 3.84 -6.59
C VAL A 34 -1.33 3.47 -6.63
N LEU A 35 -2.16 4.23 -7.35
CA LEU A 35 -3.58 3.90 -7.53
C LEU A 35 -3.77 2.52 -8.18
N LEU A 36 -3.02 2.21 -9.24
CA LEU A 36 -3.09 0.90 -9.90
C LEU A 36 -2.66 -0.22 -8.95
N ALA A 37 -1.55 -0.05 -8.22
CA ALA A 37 -1.10 -1.05 -7.26
C ALA A 37 -2.15 -1.32 -6.16
N ILE A 38 -2.84 -0.28 -5.68
CA ILE A 38 -3.92 -0.44 -4.70
C ILE A 38 -5.17 -1.09 -5.30
N ARG A 39 -5.52 -0.81 -6.55
CA ARG A 39 -6.61 -1.52 -7.24
C ARG A 39 -6.33 -3.01 -7.35
N ASP A 40 -5.12 -3.39 -7.75
CA ASP A 40 -4.70 -4.79 -7.84
C ASP A 40 -4.77 -5.49 -6.47
N VAL A 41 -4.31 -4.82 -5.40
CA VAL A 41 -4.42 -5.33 -4.03
C VAL A 41 -5.87 -5.54 -3.63
N ARG A 42 -6.73 -4.55 -3.87
CA ARG A 42 -8.16 -4.63 -3.55
C ARG A 42 -8.82 -5.81 -4.24
N ASP A 43 -8.61 -5.96 -5.54
CA ASP A 43 -9.13 -7.08 -6.32
C ASP A 43 -8.68 -8.42 -5.74
N TYR A 44 -7.38 -8.56 -5.44
CA TYR A 44 -6.84 -9.76 -4.80
C TYR A 44 -7.48 -10.03 -3.42
N LEU A 45 -7.65 -9.00 -2.59
CA LEU A 45 -8.23 -9.13 -1.26
C LEU A 45 -9.72 -9.54 -1.28
N THR A 46 -10.46 -9.09 -2.28
CA THR A 46 -11.89 -9.41 -2.45
C THR A 46 -12.10 -10.78 -3.10
N ASN A 47 -11.33 -11.09 -4.14
CA ASN A 47 -11.65 -12.20 -5.05
C ASN A 47 -10.76 -13.43 -4.87
N VAL A 48 -9.56 -13.27 -4.27
CA VAL A 48 -8.55 -14.33 -4.23
C VAL A 48 -8.17 -14.72 -2.81
N LYS A 49 -7.94 -13.75 -1.94
CA LYS A 49 -7.50 -14.01 -0.57
C LYS A 49 -8.64 -14.60 0.25
N ALA A 50 -8.41 -15.78 0.83
CA ALA A 50 -9.35 -16.38 1.75
C ALA A 50 -9.56 -15.54 3.02
N GLY A 51 -10.72 -15.69 3.66
CA GLY A 51 -11.10 -14.97 4.87
C GLY A 51 -12.01 -13.78 4.58
N ASP A 52 -12.21 -12.94 5.60
CA ASP A 52 -13.06 -11.76 5.50
C ASP A 52 -12.33 -10.62 4.74
N PRO A 53 -12.87 -10.14 3.60
CA PRO A 53 -12.24 -9.08 2.82
C PRO A 53 -12.01 -7.79 3.60
N ALA A 54 -12.95 -7.41 4.48
CA ALA A 54 -12.85 -6.19 5.27
C ALA A 54 -11.71 -6.28 6.31
N ALA A 55 -11.59 -7.41 7.01
CA ALA A 55 -10.47 -7.69 7.90
C ALA A 55 -9.13 -7.68 7.16
N ASN A 56 -9.07 -8.35 5.99
CA ASN A 56 -7.86 -8.40 5.17
C ASN A 56 -7.43 -7.01 4.68
N GLN A 57 -8.38 -6.18 4.23
CA GLN A 57 -8.15 -4.78 3.83
C GLN A 57 -7.63 -3.95 5.00
N ARG A 58 -8.23 -4.10 6.18
CA ARG A 58 -7.78 -3.40 7.39
C ARG A 58 -6.37 -3.79 7.80
N VAL A 59 -6.01 -5.07 7.71
CA VAL A 59 -4.64 -5.53 7.98
C VAL A 59 -3.66 -4.87 7.02
N PHE A 60 -3.94 -4.87 5.72
CA PHE A 60 -3.06 -4.26 4.73
C PHE A 60 -2.92 -2.74 4.92
N GLN A 61 -4.02 -2.04 5.19
CA GLN A 61 -4.03 -0.61 5.51
C GLN A 61 -3.17 -0.30 6.75
N ASN A 62 -3.31 -1.10 7.82
CA ASN A 62 -2.53 -0.93 9.04
C ASN A 62 -1.03 -1.12 8.77
N SER A 63 -0.66 -2.09 7.94
CA SER A 63 0.74 -2.29 7.52
C SER A 63 1.30 -1.07 6.78
N LEU A 64 0.55 -0.49 5.84
CA LEU A 64 0.96 0.75 5.16
C LEU A 64 1.10 1.92 6.14
N THR A 65 0.14 2.07 7.05
CA THR A 65 0.16 3.14 8.07
C THR A 65 1.38 3.00 8.98
N ALA A 66 1.70 1.78 9.41
CA ALA A 66 2.89 1.51 10.23
C ALA A 66 4.19 1.84 9.48
N LEU A 67 4.29 1.53 8.18
CA LEU A 67 5.43 1.88 7.33
C LEU A 67 5.59 3.39 7.14
N ALA A 68 4.48 4.11 6.91
CA ALA A 68 4.50 5.56 6.83
C ALA A 68 5.01 6.20 8.14
N ASN A 69 4.59 5.64 9.29
CA ASN A 69 5.00 6.12 10.60
C ASN A 69 6.46 5.78 10.95
N SER A 70 7.01 4.70 10.39
CA SER A 70 8.43 4.34 10.57
C SER A 70 9.38 5.06 9.60
N THR A 71 8.84 5.78 8.61
CA THR A 71 9.65 6.53 7.65
C THR A 71 10.39 7.69 8.34
N HIS A 72 11.67 7.85 8.02
CA HIS A 72 12.49 8.92 8.59
C HIS A 72 11.93 10.31 8.22
N PRO A 73 11.91 11.30 9.15
CA PRO A 73 11.32 12.62 8.90
C PRO A 73 11.92 13.40 7.72
N SER A 74 13.15 13.10 7.31
CA SER A 74 13.80 13.73 6.16
C SER A 74 13.28 13.25 4.78
N MET A 75 12.33 12.31 4.75
CA MET A 75 11.76 11.74 3.52
C MET A 75 10.26 12.01 3.44
N PRO A 76 9.81 13.28 3.44
CA PRO A 76 8.40 13.62 3.52
C PRO A 76 7.59 13.11 2.31
N ASP A 77 8.15 13.16 1.10
CA ASP A 77 7.40 12.74 -0.10
C ASP A 77 7.33 11.21 -0.24
N TYR A 78 8.35 10.49 0.26
CA TYR A 78 8.29 9.04 0.44
C TYR A 78 7.16 8.67 1.42
N LYS A 79 7.12 9.33 2.59
CA LYS A 79 6.08 9.13 3.59
C LYS A 79 4.69 9.41 3.02
N LYS A 80 4.48 10.57 2.39
CA LYS A 80 3.20 10.95 1.76
C LYS A 80 2.73 9.93 0.73
N THR A 81 3.66 9.31 0.00
CA THR A 81 3.32 8.28 -0.99
C THR A 81 2.72 7.04 -0.32
N ILE A 82 3.30 6.59 0.80
CA ILE A 82 2.78 5.46 1.57
C ILE A 82 1.46 5.82 2.26
N GLU A 83 1.36 7.03 2.82
CA GLU A 83 0.10 7.54 3.40
C GLU A 83 -1.00 7.61 2.35
N TYR A 84 -0.69 8.08 1.15
CA TYR A 84 -1.63 8.09 0.03
C TYR A 84 -2.12 6.68 -0.29
N ALA A 85 -1.22 5.70 -0.39
CA ALA A 85 -1.59 4.30 -0.58
C ALA A 85 -2.52 3.78 0.54
N ALA A 86 -2.26 4.14 1.80
CA ALA A 86 -3.11 3.78 2.93
C ALA A 86 -4.50 4.44 2.85
N THR A 87 -4.60 5.72 2.47
CA THR A 87 -5.89 6.39 2.27
C THR A 87 -6.68 5.75 1.13
N LEU A 88 -6.00 5.37 0.04
CA LEU A 88 -6.60 4.62 -1.05
C LEU A 88 -7.05 3.22 -0.63
N MET A 89 -6.70 2.70 0.55
CA MET A 89 -7.30 1.48 1.10
C MET A 89 -8.58 1.76 1.90
N THR A 90 -8.87 3.01 2.30
CA THR A 90 -10.09 3.34 3.06
C THR A 90 -11.34 3.58 2.22
N VAL A 91 -11.19 3.84 0.92
CA VAL A 91 -12.33 4.03 0.01
C VAL A 91 -13.12 2.72 -0.07
N GLU A 92 -14.44 2.74 0.14
CA GLU A 92 -15.23 1.50 0.09
C GLU A 92 -15.04 0.76 -1.24
N LEU A 93 -15.08 -0.57 -1.18
CA LEU A 93 -15.15 -1.43 -2.35
C LEU A 93 -16.62 -1.48 -2.80
N GLY A 94 -17.05 -0.44 -3.51
CA GLY A 94 -18.37 -0.31 -4.14
C GLY A 94 -18.54 1.13 -4.62
N GLU A 95 -18.99 1.43 -5.84
CA GLU A 95 -19.76 0.65 -6.83
C GLU A 95 -18.98 0.28 -8.11
#